data_AF-A0A1Y4SVX7-F1
#
_entry.id   AF-A0A1Y4SVX7-F1
#
_cell.length_a   1.000
_cell.length_b   1.000
_cell.length_c   1.000
_cell.angle_alpha   90.00
_cell.angle_beta   90.00
_cell.angle_gamma   90.00
#
_symmetry.space_group_name_H-M   'P 1'
#
loop_
_entity.id
_entity.type
_entity.pdbx_description
1 polymer ?
#
loop_
_entity_poly.entity_id
_entity_poly.type
_entity_poly.pdbx_seq_one_letter_code
_entity_poly.pdbx_strand_id
1 'polypeptide(L)'
;MHTVIEQAQKELIETGCLRVSARQKLWLALGPAEVNEQHPGPLTEAVRKRAQLALACGKKVSRVWSAYDAEDKRPQALLRKTSAYLDGKCTAEQLDQLLTKTDFMSLMDEERYSSAPLAALAAWNGAVTALYDEPLLSPDRIGCKEEDLDFYDWDAAWCAAVAWAGRDEDASAGKQRVEEMKFWAWYLEQVAELLGEEGYRFPKKEIRKFQEQQEPPRPVPEQADLEDFVRYMGLGEFLYCAWQAQDRCYVIWTVNRSMKAVCPECGAEIIQPKFWYGVNYLDDAFPKNGPTIRLLGRIPWLSCPDHPDANCRIIGGESINVKAAWKRYLSVPGRPEAFLAELKRRTVNSYNIGEVFTSLNEQTDYHHCQIIPPNIKGIRWIDPDMEEMEIDLAAFGPHVYFQNHPLEEYCRCYPDRVQTEKDGTLLLTMERHWVRCERDENGVLTRVVLRSRFMVRFDRNAEAAIKAKLLHENQSAALGEILRCSDREVVRMPWEELRSRLSGLTRPEALAAQKKLRDNGLLCDLLPIPRR
;
A
#
# COMPACT_ATOMS: atom_id res chain seq x y z
N MET A 1 20.38 33.25 25.60
CA MET A 1 18.99 33.00 25.17
C MET A 1 18.89 32.99 23.65
N HIS A 2 19.17 34.10 22.95
CA HIS A 2 19.24 34.14 21.47
C HIS A 2 20.00 32.96 20.82
N THR A 3 21.10 32.52 21.44
CA THR A 3 21.94 31.41 20.95
C THR A 3 21.28 30.03 20.96
N VAL A 4 20.31 29.72 21.84
CA VAL A 4 19.69 28.38 21.88
C VAL A 4 18.61 28.22 20.80
N ILE A 5 17.81 29.26 20.57
CA ILE A 5 16.82 29.31 19.49
C ILE A 5 17.52 29.30 18.13
N GLU A 6 18.61 30.05 17.98
CA GLU A 6 19.42 30.04 16.74
C GLU A 6 20.02 28.66 16.45
N GLN A 7 20.51 27.93 17.47
CA GLN A 7 21.03 26.57 17.31
C GLN A 7 19.93 25.58 16.90
N ALA A 8 18.77 25.62 17.57
CA ALA A 8 17.65 24.76 17.25
C ALA A 8 17.06 25.10 15.86
N GLN A 9 17.01 26.38 15.49
CA GLN A 9 16.62 26.81 14.14
C GLN A 9 17.57 26.25 13.09
N LYS A 10 18.89 26.32 13.33
CA LYS A 10 19.88 25.77 12.39
C LYS A 10 19.68 24.27 12.21
N GLU A 11 19.51 23.52 13.30
CA GLU A 11 19.21 22.09 13.24
C GLU A 11 17.94 21.83 12.43
N LEU A 12 16.85 22.53 12.73
CA LEU A 12 15.57 22.37 12.03
C LEU A 12 15.67 22.66 10.53
N ILE A 13 16.47 23.67 10.12
CA ILE A 13 16.73 23.97 8.70
C ILE A 13 17.47 22.81 8.01
N GLU A 14 18.40 22.16 8.72
CA GLU A 14 19.25 21.10 8.18
C GLU A 14 18.52 19.74 8.11
N THR A 15 17.72 19.41 9.12
CA THR A 15 17.16 18.06 9.31
C THR A 15 15.65 17.96 9.05
N GLY A 16 14.93 19.07 9.20
CA GLY A 16 13.46 19.11 9.22
C GLY A 16 12.83 18.69 10.56
N CYS A 17 13.63 18.34 11.56
CA CYS A 17 13.16 17.91 12.88
C CYS A 17 14.04 18.46 14.01
N LEU A 18 13.51 18.50 15.24
CA LEU A 18 14.29 18.82 16.44
C LEU A 18 14.53 17.54 17.23
N ARG A 19 15.80 17.17 17.42
CA ARG A 19 16.19 16.01 18.23
C ARG A 19 16.00 16.28 19.72
N VAL A 20 15.84 15.22 20.52
CA VAL A 20 15.71 15.31 21.98
C VAL A 20 16.79 16.19 22.62
N SER A 21 18.04 16.09 22.18
CA SER A 21 19.13 16.93 22.71
C SER A 21 18.96 18.44 22.45
N ALA A 22 18.30 18.83 21.35
CA ALA A 22 17.94 20.22 21.09
C ALA A 22 16.77 20.64 21.98
N ARG A 23 15.77 19.78 22.15
CA ARG A 23 14.60 20.01 23.02
C ARG A 23 15.03 20.18 24.48
N GLN A 24 15.91 19.31 24.99
CA GLN A 24 16.51 19.42 26.33
C GLN A 24 17.18 20.78 26.58
N LYS A 25 17.95 21.29 25.61
CA LYS A 25 18.58 22.62 25.73
C LYS A 25 17.54 23.74 25.77
N LEU A 26 16.48 23.65 24.96
CA LEU A 26 15.37 24.61 24.97
C LEU A 26 14.64 24.58 26.33
N TRP A 27 14.39 23.40 26.87
CA TRP A 27 13.73 23.24 28.17
C TRP A 27 14.55 23.76 29.35
N LEU A 28 15.86 23.55 29.33
CA LEU A 28 16.79 24.10 30.33
C LEU A 28 16.91 25.62 30.21
N ALA A 29 16.70 26.19 29.02
CA ALA A 29 16.65 27.64 28.84
C ALA A 29 15.38 28.26 29.45
N LEU A 30 14.29 27.51 29.62
CA LEU A 30 13.06 27.95 30.28
C LEU A 30 13.21 28.04 31.82
N GLY A 31 14.29 27.48 32.37
CA GLY A 31 14.63 27.55 33.80
C GLY A 31 15.21 26.23 34.34
N PRO A 32 15.61 26.17 35.62
CA PRO A 32 16.17 24.96 36.23
C PRO A 32 15.20 23.78 36.15
N ALA A 33 15.72 22.57 35.95
CA ALA A 33 14.94 21.34 35.98
C ALA A 33 14.63 20.95 37.43
N GLU A 34 13.40 20.54 37.69
CA GLU A 34 12.87 20.17 39.01
C GLU A 34 12.13 18.83 38.94
N VAL A 35 12.68 17.88 38.17
CA VAL A 35 12.08 16.56 37.90
C VAL A 35 11.86 15.78 39.20
N ASN A 36 10.63 15.34 39.41
CA ASN A 36 10.25 14.47 40.52
C ASN A 36 9.27 13.41 40.02
N GLU A 37 9.74 12.17 39.88
CA GLU A 37 8.94 11.06 39.35
C GLU A 37 8.02 10.40 40.39
N GLN A 38 8.18 10.75 41.67
CA GLN A 38 7.49 10.06 42.78
C GLN A 38 6.23 10.80 43.23
N HIS A 39 6.30 12.13 43.30
CA HIS A 39 5.22 12.97 43.82
C HIS A 39 5.11 14.28 43.03
N PRO A 40 3.90 14.84 42.86
CA PRO A 40 3.76 16.13 42.22
C PRO A 40 4.62 17.21 42.89
N GLY A 41 5.47 17.86 42.09
CA GLY A 41 6.37 18.92 42.53
C GLY A 41 5.68 20.29 42.61
N PRO A 42 6.35 21.31 43.19
CA PRO A 42 5.85 22.68 43.15
C PRO A 42 5.80 23.18 41.70
N LEU A 43 4.71 23.85 41.32
CA LEU A 43 4.58 24.49 40.01
C LEU A 43 5.37 25.82 39.96
N THR A 44 6.70 25.72 39.95
CA THR A 44 7.60 26.86 39.79
C THR A 44 7.43 27.50 38.42
N GLU A 45 8.00 28.70 38.22
CA GLU A 45 7.90 29.39 36.93
C GLU A 45 8.51 28.56 35.78
N ALA A 46 9.62 27.85 36.04
CA ALA A 46 10.29 27.00 35.07
C ALA A 46 9.43 25.81 34.65
N VAL A 47 8.90 25.07 35.65
CA VAL A 47 7.99 23.94 35.43
C VAL A 47 6.73 24.42 34.71
N ARG A 48 6.16 25.56 35.12
CA ARG A 48 4.98 26.16 34.47
C ARG A 48 5.24 26.46 32.99
N LYS A 49 6.38 27.06 32.63
CA LYS A 49 6.74 27.34 31.24
C LYS A 49 6.86 26.06 30.41
N ARG A 50 7.55 25.04 30.92
CA ARG A 50 7.65 23.72 30.23
C ARG A 50 6.29 23.04 30.07
N ALA A 51 5.47 23.05 31.12
CA ALA A 51 4.13 22.49 31.08
C ALA A 51 3.20 23.26 30.12
N GLN A 52 3.32 24.59 30.03
CA GLN A 52 2.59 25.40 29.04
C GLN A 52 2.97 25.01 27.61
N LEU A 53 4.26 24.79 27.34
CA LEU A 53 4.75 24.33 26.05
C LEU A 53 4.24 22.92 25.70
N ALA A 54 4.33 21.97 26.63
CA ALA A 54 3.83 20.61 26.45
C ALA A 54 2.31 20.58 26.23
N LEU A 55 1.56 21.38 27.01
CA LEU A 55 0.12 21.57 26.82
C LEU A 55 -0.22 22.17 25.45
N ALA A 56 0.58 23.12 24.96
CA ALA A 56 0.39 23.68 23.63
C ALA A 56 0.56 22.60 22.55
N CYS A 57 1.52 21.69 22.70
CA CYS A 57 1.74 20.56 21.79
C CYS A 57 0.50 19.66 21.73
N GLY A 58 -0.01 19.21 22.88
CA GLY A 58 -1.25 18.41 22.92
C GLY A 58 -2.47 19.15 22.35
N LYS A 59 -2.61 20.47 22.60
CA LYS A 59 -3.67 21.29 21.99
C LYS A 59 -3.55 21.37 20.48
N LYS A 60 -2.34 21.47 19.92
CA LYS A 60 -2.07 21.55 18.48
C LYS A 60 -2.60 20.32 17.73
N VAL A 61 -2.44 19.14 18.32
CA VAL A 61 -2.84 17.85 17.71
C VAL A 61 -4.17 17.32 18.19
N SER A 62 -4.89 18.02 19.06
CA SER A 62 -6.18 17.56 19.60
C SER A 62 -7.22 17.22 18.52
N ARG A 63 -7.16 17.90 17.36
CA ARG A 63 -8.03 17.60 16.21
C ARG A 63 -7.67 16.31 15.49
N VAL A 64 -6.42 15.87 15.53
CA VAL A 64 -5.98 14.59 14.96
C VAL A 64 -6.69 13.46 15.72
N TRP A 65 -6.64 13.49 17.07
CA TRP A 65 -7.38 12.54 17.89
C TRP A 65 -8.89 12.60 17.63
N SER A 66 -9.51 13.78 17.61
CA SER A 66 -10.95 13.89 17.38
C SER A 66 -11.41 13.40 15.99
N ALA A 67 -10.52 13.38 15.00
CA ALA A 67 -10.81 12.79 13.70
C ALA A 67 -10.70 11.26 13.72
N TYR A 68 -9.81 10.73 14.55
CA TYR A 68 -9.58 9.30 14.76
C TYR A 68 -10.67 8.65 15.62
N ASP A 69 -10.87 9.16 16.83
CA ASP A 69 -11.92 8.74 17.75
C ASP A 69 -12.64 9.98 18.29
N ALA A 70 -13.79 10.26 17.69
CA ALA A 70 -14.63 11.38 18.07
C ALA A 70 -15.36 11.14 19.40
N GLU A 71 -15.55 9.90 19.84
CA GLU A 71 -16.32 9.57 21.05
C GLU A 71 -15.43 9.57 22.29
N ASP A 72 -14.16 9.17 22.15
CA ASP A 72 -13.20 9.25 23.25
C ASP A 72 -12.77 10.71 23.52
N LYS A 73 -13.32 11.26 24.61
CA LYS A 73 -13.01 12.61 25.09
C LYS A 73 -11.90 12.66 26.14
N ARG A 74 -11.28 11.54 26.50
CA ARG A 74 -10.26 11.48 27.56
C ARG A 74 -9.10 12.45 27.28
N PRO A 75 -8.51 12.53 26.06
CA PRO A 75 -7.43 13.50 25.79
C PRO A 75 -7.87 14.95 25.95
N GLN A 76 -9.05 15.33 25.46
CA GLN A 76 -9.58 16.68 25.58
C GLN A 76 -9.88 17.03 27.04
N ALA A 77 -10.39 16.09 27.82
CA ALA A 77 -10.62 16.25 29.25
C ALA A 77 -9.28 16.50 29.98
N LEU A 78 -8.23 15.74 29.63
CA LEU A 78 -6.91 15.89 30.21
C LEU A 78 -6.30 17.26 29.87
N LEU A 79 -6.32 17.68 28.59
CA LEU A 79 -5.86 19.01 28.17
C LEU A 79 -6.57 20.15 28.93
N ARG A 80 -7.89 20.04 29.14
CA ARG A 80 -8.66 21.03 29.90
C ARG A 80 -8.26 21.04 31.37
N LYS A 81 -8.06 19.87 31.97
CA LYS A 81 -7.68 19.73 33.38
C LYS A 81 -6.26 20.24 33.62
N THR A 82 -5.31 19.94 32.74
CA THR A 82 -3.95 20.50 32.77
C THR A 82 -3.98 22.02 32.68
N SER A 83 -4.77 22.58 31.75
CA SER A 83 -4.94 24.04 31.65
C SER A 83 -5.51 24.65 32.94
N ALA A 84 -6.50 24.00 33.55
CA ALA A 84 -7.09 24.45 34.82
C ALA A 84 -6.07 24.39 35.98
N TYR A 85 -5.23 23.36 36.01
CA TYR A 85 -4.16 23.24 37.01
C TYR A 85 -3.13 24.36 36.88
N LEU A 86 -2.66 24.64 35.66
CA LEU A 86 -1.69 25.73 35.40
C LEU A 86 -2.26 27.12 35.76
N ASP A 87 -3.57 27.30 35.64
CA ASP A 87 -4.30 28.51 36.06
C ASP A 87 -4.59 28.57 37.58
N GLY A 88 -4.24 27.55 38.35
CA GLY A 88 -4.55 27.44 39.77
C GLY A 88 -6.02 27.16 40.10
N LYS A 89 -6.79 26.68 39.12
CA LYS A 89 -8.24 26.38 39.24
C LYS A 89 -8.54 24.95 39.68
N CYS A 90 -7.55 24.06 39.72
CA CYS A 90 -7.67 22.73 40.30
C CYS A 90 -6.36 22.32 40.98
N THR A 91 -6.43 21.30 41.85
CA THR A 91 -5.24 20.82 42.60
C THR A 91 -4.43 19.81 41.78
N ALA A 92 -3.19 19.55 42.21
CA ALA A 92 -2.34 18.54 41.61
C ALA A 92 -2.95 17.14 41.72
N GLU A 93 -3.54 16.79 42.88
CA GLU A 93 -4.21 15.49 43.10
C GLU A 93 -5.39 15.29 42.14
N GLN A 94 -6.13 16.36 41.83
CA GLN A 94 -7.25 16.27 40.90
C GLN A 94 -6.81 16.06 39.45
N LEU A 95 -5.63 16.55 39.06
CA LEU A 95 -5.05 16.28 37.74
C LEU A 95 -4.45 14.87 37.70
N ASP A 96 -3.71 14.48 38.73
CA ASP A 96 -3.09 13.16 38.86
C ASP A 96 -4.12 12.01 38.87
N GLN A 97 -5.24 12.19 39.58
CA GLN A 97 -6.36 11.25 39.56
C GLN A 97 -6.99 11.06 38.17
N LEU A 98 -6.93 12.08 37.31
CA LEU A 98 -7.42 11.95 35.93
C LEU A 98 -6.38 11.26 35.06
N LEU A 99 -5.10 11.64 35.21
CA LEU A 99 -3.97 11.08 34.49
C LEU A 99 -3.84 9.56 34.71
N THR A 100 -3.93 9.11 35.96
CA THR A 100 -3.85 7.69 36.35
C THR A 100 -5.02 6.84 35.84
N LYS A 101 -6.13 7.47 35.47
CA LYS A 101 -7.30 6.78 34.88
C LYS A 101 -7.26 6.72 33.35
N THR A 102 -6.28 7.36 32.73
CA THR A 102 -6.08 7.30 31.27
C THR A 102 -5.00 6.30 30.94
N ASP A 103 -5.40 5.20 30.30
CA ASP A 103 -4.47 4.25 29.66
C ASP A 103 -4.51 4.50 28.16
N PHE A 104 -3.57 5.33 27.68
CA PHE A 104 -3.35 5.56 26.25
C PHE A 104 -2.18 4.74 25.71
N MET A 105 -1.40 4.12 26.59
CA MET A 105 -0.21 3.37 26.21
C MET A 105 -0.59 2.03 25.58
N SER A 106 -1.63 1.36 26.10
CA SER A 106 -2.19 0.15 25.47
C SER A 106 -2.65 0.36 24.02
N LEU A 107 -3.10 1.58 23.68
CA LEU A 107 -3.52 1.92 22.31
C LEU A 107 -2.35 1.86 21.31
N MET A 108 -1.11 2.08 21.75
CA MET A 108 0.07 1.99 20.87
C MET A 108 0.34 0.54 20.45
N ASP A 109 0.05 -0.43 21.31
CA ASP A 109 0.23 -1.86 21.02
C ASP A 109 -0.88 -2.41 20.11
N GLU A 110 -2.09 -1.88 20.28
CA GLU A 110 -3.29 -2.25 19.51
C GLU A 110 -3.29 -1.64 18.10
N GLU A 111 -2.80 -0.40 17.94
CA GLU A 111 -2.93 0.40 16.72
C GLU A 111 -1.57 0.73 16.06
N ARG A 112 -0.76 -0.31 15.83
CA ARG A 112 0.65 -0.21 15.39
C ARG A 112 0.90 0.56 14.09
N TYR A 113 -0.14 0.80 13.30
CA TYR A 113 -0.04 1.46 11.99
C TYR A 113 -0.61 2.89 11.98
N SER A 114 -1.16 3.37 13.10
CA SER A 114 -1.70 4.72 13.22
C SER A 114 -0.80 5.62 14.06
N SER A 115 -0.61 6.86 13.60
CA SER A 115 0.04 7.92 14.40
C SER A 115 -0.95 8.68 15.29
N ALA A 116 -2.25 8.43 15.16
CA ALA A 116 -3.28 9.16 15.90
C ALA A 116 -3.23 8.95 17.42
N PRO A 117 -2.92 7.75 17.97
CA PRO A 117 -2.74 7.56 19.41
C PRO A 117 -1.67 8.45 20.04
N LEU A 118 -0.65 8.85 19.27
CA LEU A 118 0.37 9.79 19.74
C LEU A 118 -0.21 11.19 20.05
N ALA A 119 -1.36 11.57 19.47
CA ALA A 119 -2.05 12.79 19.86
C ALA A 119 -2.63 12.70 21.29
N ALA A 120 -3.09 11.52 21.71
CA ALA A 120 -3.53 11.27 23.08
C ALA A 120 -2.34 11.24 24.05
N LEU A 121 -1.24 10.59 23.66
CA LEU A 121 0.00 10.60 24.46
C LEU A 121 0.59 12.01 24.59
N ALA A 122 0.50 12.87 23.57
CA ALA A 122 0.91 14.27 23.71
C ALA A 122 0.11 15.03 24.79
N ALA A 123 -1.19 14.73 24.93
CA ALA A 123 -2.01 15.29 26.01
C ALA A 123 -1.63 14.71 27.38
N TRP A 124 -1.32 13.42 27.43
CA TRP A 124 -0.86 12.71 28.62
C TRP A 124 0.47 13.26 29.13
N ASN A 125 1.47 13.34 28.26
CA ASN A 125 2.77 13.93 28.56
C ASN A 125 2.64 15.40 28.99
N GLY A 126 1.72 16.17 28.41
CA GLY A 126 1.45 17.54 28.87
C GLY A 126 0.97 17.62 30.33
N ALA A 127 0.21 16.63 30.81
CA ALA A 127 -0.17 16.53 32.22
C ALA A 127 0.98 16.01 33.10
N VAL A 128 1.80 15.07 32.60
CA VAL A 128 3.03 14.62 33.27
C VAL A 128 3.98 15.80 33.51
N THR A 129 4.34 16.56 32.48
CA THR A 129 5.21 17.73 32.61
C THR A 129 4.67 18.75 33.61
N ALA A 130 3.34 18.87 33.73
CA ALA A 130 2.72 19.78 34.69
C ALA A 130 2.85 19.31 36.14
N LEU A 131 2.76 18.00 36.39
CA LEU A 131 2.83 17.42 37.74
C LEU A 131 4.27 17.16 38.19
N TYR A 132 5.10 16.67 37.28
CA TYR A 132 6.37 16.01 37.60
C TYR A 132 7.59 16.69 36.96
N ASP A 133 7.39 17.80 36.23
CA ASP A 133 8.34 18.39 35.28
C ASP A 133 8.70 17.41 34.13
N GLU A 134 9.56 17.82 33.21
CA GLU A 134 9.94 17.03 32.02
C GLU A 134 10.88 15.85 32.37
N PRO A 135 10.44 14.58 32.28
CA PRO A 135 11.26 13.42 32.67
C PRO A 135 12.57 13.31 31.91
N LEU A 136 12.61 13.75 30.64
CA LEU A 136 13.85 13.75 29.84
C LEU A 136 14.90 14.77 30.32
N LEU A 137 14.63 15.55 31.37
CA LEU A 137 15.62 16.37 32.07
C LEU A 137 16.21 15.70 33.32
N SER A 138 15.83 14.45 33.62
CA SER A 138 16.45 13.69 34.71
C SER A 138 17.96 13.48 34.44
N PRO A 139 18.82 13.42 35.47
CA PRO A 139 20.26 13.30 35.29
C PRO A 139 20.70 12.09 34.46
N ASP A 140 19.94 10.99 34.48
CA ASP A 140 20.18 9.76 33.74
C ASP A 140 19.71 9.82 32.28
N ARG A 141 18.84 10.77 31.92
CA ARG A 141 18.28 10.92 30.57
C ARG A 141 18.84 12.11 29.80
N ILE A 142 19.55 13.04 30.45
CA ILE A 142 20.23 14.14 29.76
C ILE A 142 21.24 13.61 28.74
N GLY A 143 21.10 14.04 27.48
CA GLY A 143 21.99 13.64 26.39
C GLY A 143 21.66 12.31 25.74
N CYS A 144 20.51 11.69 26.06
CA CYS A 144 20.00 10.55 25.31
C CYS A 144 19.79 10.89 23.82
N LYS A 145 19.71 9.85 22.98
CA LYS A 145 19.30 9.99 21.58
C LYS A 145 17.87 9.54 21.41
N GLU A 146 17.22 10.02 20.36
CA GLU A 146 15.86 9.61 20.01
C GLU A 146 15.75 8.09 19.79
N GLU A 147 16.83 7.46 19.31
CA GLU A 147 16.95 6.01 19.07
C GLU A 147 16.96 5.18 20.38
N ASP A 148 17.29 5.81 21.51
CA ASP A 148 17.35 5.17 22.82
C ASP A 148 15.99 5.24 23.55
N LEU A 149 15.00 5.94 22.96
CA LEU A 149 13.69 6.18 23.56
C LEU A 149 12.62 5.34 22.85
N ASP A 150 11.81 4.65 23.63
CA ASP A 150 10.57 4.06 23.13
C ASP A 150 9.39 5.04 23.28
N PHE A 151 8.20 4.63 22.85
CA PHE A 151 7.01 5.46 22.90
C PHE A 151 6.51 5.75 24.33
N TYR A 152 7.01 5.04 25.35
CA TYR A 152 6.75 5.35 26.77
C TYR A 152 7.60 6.53 27.25
N ASP A 153 8.78 6.72 26.64
CA ASP A 153 9.75 7.74 27.04
C ASP A 153 9.70 9.03 26.20
N TRP A 154 8.88 9.06 25.15
CA TRP A 154 8.74 10.23 24.28
C TRP A 154 8.04 11.39 24.98
N ASP A 155 8.53 12.61 24.76
CA ASP A 155 7.91 13.83 25.28
C ASP A 155 6.67 14.28 24.49
N ALA A 156 5.94 15.24 25.06
CA ALA A 156 4.72 15.77 24.45
C ALA A 156 4.93 16.39 23.05
N ALA A 157 6.09 17.01 22.80
CA ALA A 157 6.37 17.64 21.53
C ALA A 157 6.69 16.61 20.45
N TRP A 158 7.45 15.56 20.78
CA TRP A 158 7.71 14.47 19.84
C TRP A 158 6.45 13.72 19.44
N CYS A 159 5.64 13.30 20.41
CA CYS A 159 4.35 12.65 20.16
C CYS A 159 3.44 13.52 19.28
N ALA A 160 3.39 14.82 19.55
CA ALA A 160 2.61 15.76 18.74
C ALA A 160 3.20 15.99 17.34
N ALA A 161 4.52 16.02 17.17
CA ALA A 161 5.14 16.18 15.86
C ALA A 161 4.81 15.01 14.94
N VAL A 162 4.92 13.78 15.46
CA VAL A 162 4.61 12.56 14.71
C VAL A 162 3.13 12.48 14.37
N ALA A 163 2.24 12.71 15.34
CA ALA A 163 0.80 12.75 15.10
C ALA A 163 0.39 13.84 14.08
N TRP A 164 1.05 15.01 14.13
CA TRP A 164 0.81 16.09 13.19
C TRP A 164 1.27 15.73 11.77
N ALA A 165 2.46 15.15 11.64
CA ALA A 165 3.01 14.75 10.35
C ALA A 165 2.19 13.62 9.69
N GLY A 166 1.71 12.66 10.49
CA GLY A 166 0.95 11.50 10.04
C GLY A 166 -0.57 11.68 9.99
N ARG A 167 -1.09 12.91 10.19
CA ARG A 167 -2.55 13.19 10.18
C ARG A 167 -3.24 12.97 8.83
N ASP A 168 -2.46 12.93 7.76
CA ASP A 168 -2.90 12.63 6.39
C ASP A 168 -2.21 11.32 5.99
N GLU A 169 -2.92 10.21 6.15
CA GLU A 169 -2.38 8.86 5.90
C GLU A 169 -2.02 8.66 4.41
N ASP A 170 -2.64 9.44 3.52
CA ASP A 170 -2.37 9.41 2.07
C ASP A 170 -1.17 10.29 1.67
N ALA A 171 -0.57 11.01 2.60
CA ALA A 171 0.56 11.90 2.31
C ALA A 171 1.84 11.09 1.99
N SER A 172 2.61 11.56 1.00
CA SER A 172 3.95 11.04 0.71
C SER A 172 4.88 11.26 1.92
N ALA A 173 5.89 10.41 2.07
CA ALA A 173 6.91 10.58 3.10
C ALA A 173 7.56 11.98 3.07
N GLY A 174 7.80 12.52 1.86
CA GLY A 174 8.29 13.90 1.69
C GLY A 174 7.34 14.97 2.25
N LYS A 175 6.02 14.83 2.00
CA LYS A 175 5.00 15.73 2.58
C LYS A 175 4.91 15.60 4.10
N GLN A 176 4.95 14.38 4.63
CA GLN A 176 4.94 14.14 6.07
C GLN A 176 6.14 14.83 6.74
N ARG A 177 7.35 14.72 6.18
CA ARG A 177 8.54 15.45 6.67
C ARG A 177 8.40 16.97 6.63
N VAL A 178 7.74 17.51 5.60
CA VAL A 178 7.46 18.95 5.52
C VAL A 178 6.44 19.38 6.58
N GLU A 179 5.42 18.57 6.84
CA GLU A 179 4.45 18.83 7.91
C GLU A 179 5.07 18.73 9.30
N GLU A 180 5.99 17.78 9.51
CA GLU A 180 6.80 17.68 10.72
C GLU A 180 7.64 18.95 10.92
N MET A 181 8.35 19.41 9.88
CA MET A 181 9.12 20.66 9.96
C MET A 181 8.24 21.86 10.30
N LYS A 182 7.02 21.94 9.75
CA LYS A 182 6.07 23.01 10.10
C LYS A 182 5.62 22.94 11.55
N PHE A 183 5.47 21.74 12.11
CA PHE A 183 5.20 21.58 13.53
C PHE A 183 6.37 22.12 14.36
N TRP A 184 7.60 21.72 14.06
CA TRP A 184 8.78 22.18 14.79
C TRP A 184 9.05 23.67 14.64
N ALA A 185 8.76 24.25 13.47
CA ALA A 185 8.83 25.69 13.25
C ALA A 185 7.85 26.43 14.17
N TRP A 186 6.61 25.94 14.27
CA TRP A 186 5.61 26.45 15.22
C TRP A 186 6.07 26.24 16.66
N TYR A 187 6.66 25.09 17.00
CA TYR A 187 7.18 24.80 18.33
C TYR A 187 8.25 25.81 18.76
N LEU A 188 9.21 26.13 17.89
CA LEU A 188 10.23 27.16 18.18
C LEU A 188 9.60 28.54 18.42
N GLU A 189 8.53 28.88 17.70
CA GLU A 189 7.78 30.12 17.95
C GLU A 189 7.12 30.12 19.34
N GLN A 190 6.60 28.98 19.81
CA GLN A 190 6.06 28.86 21.17
C GLN A 190 7.16 28.94 22.25
N VAL A 191 8.30 28.29 22.03
CA VAL A 191 9.44 28.37 22.97
C VAL A 191 9.97 29.79 23.07
N ALA A 192 10.14 30.48 21.94
CA ALA A 192 10.63 31.86 21.91
C ALA A 192 9.71 32.81 22.70
N GLU A 193 8.40 32.65 22.57
CA GLU A 193 7.41 33.43 23.34
C GLU A 193 7.57 33.22 24.85
N LEU A 194 7.75 31.96 25.30
CA LEU A 194 7.98 31.64 26.72
C LEU A 194 9.34 32.11 27.25
N LEU A 195 10.33 32.30 26.38
CA LEU A 195 11.63 32.90 26.70
C LEU A 195 11.60 34.45 26.70
N GLY A 196 10.47 35.06 26.32
CA GLY A 196 10.34 36.52 26.23
C GLY A 196 10.91 37.12 24.93
N GLU A 197 11.18 36.31 23.90
CA GLU A 197 11.58 36.76 22.56
C GLU A 197 10.33 37.05 21.70
N GLU A 198 9.51 38.00 22.16
CA GLU A 198 8.27 38.38 21.49
C GLU A 198 8.54 38.85 20.04
N GLY A 199 7.90 38.17 19.08
CA GLY A 199 8.02 38.49 17.65
C GLY A 199 8.93 37.56 16.84
N TYR A 200 9.62 36.60 17.47
CA TYR A 200 10.31 35.53 16.73
C TYR A 200 9.31 34.76 15.84
N ARG A 201 9.69 34.60 14.57
CA ARG A 201 8.96 33.82 13.57
C ARG A 201 9.95 32.98 12.79
N PHE A 202 9.64 31.70 12.64
CA PHE A 202 10.50 30.82 11.88
C PHE A 202 10.51 31.26 10.40
N PRO A 203 11.69 31.38 9.75
CA PRO A 203 11.74 31.89 8.38
C PRO A 203 11.01 30.98 7.38
N LYS A 204 9.84 31.43 6.87
CA LYS A 204 9.03 30.67 5.90
C LYS A 204 9.78 30.24 4.63
N LYS A 205 10.81 31.00 4.25
CA LYS A 205 11.69 30.68 3.11
C LYS A 205 12.43 29.35 3.30
N GLU A 206 12.79 29.01 4.53
CA GLU A 206 13.53 27.77 4.83
C GLU A 206 12.59 26.57 4.79
N ILE A 207 11.33 26.71 5.23
CA ILE A 207 10.30 25.67 5.04
C ILE A 207 10.10 25.39 3.55
N ARG A 208 10.03 26.44 2.72
CA ARG A 208 9.90 26.29 1.26
C ARG A 208 11.10 25.58 0.65
N LYS A 209 12.32 25.99 1.04
CA LYS A 209 13.57 25.36 0.58
C LYS A 209 13.64 23.89 0.99
N PHE A 210 13.28 23.56 2.23
CA PHE A 210 13.22 22.18 2.71
C PHE A 210 12.17 21.37 1.93
N GLN A 211 10.98 21.93 1.69
CA GLN A 211 9.96 21.30 0.85
C GLN A 211 10.46 21.01 -0.57
N GLU A 212 11.17 21.95 -1.19
CA GLU A 212 11.80 21.78 -2.50
C GLU A 212 12.90 20.69 -2.48
N GLN A 213 13.53 20.41 -1.33
CA GLN A 213 14.51 19.33 -1.16
C GLN A 213 13.90 17.96 -0.87
N GLN A 214 12.74 17.90 -0.21
CA GLN A 214 12.07 16.62 0.10
C GLN A 214 11.34 16.04 -1.11
N GLU A 215 10.94 16.89 -2.05
CA GLU A 215 10.35 16.48 -3.33
C GLU A 215 11.03 17.25 -4.49
N PRO A 216 12.33 17.04 -4.75
CA PRO A 216 13.04 17.80 -5.78
C PRO A 216 12.29 17.64 -7.10
N PRO A 217 11.86 18.74 -7.74
CA PRO A 217 11.21 18.64 -9.03
C PRO A 217 12.20 18.03 -10.02
N ARG A 218 11.95 16.77 -10.38
CA ARG A 218 12.65 16.16 -11.50
C ARG A 218 12.50 17.08 -12.72
N PRO A 219 13.56 17.27 -13.52
CA PRO A 219 13.44 18.02 -14.75
C PRO A 219 12.35 17.38 -15.60
N VAL A 220 11.37 18.18 -16.00
CA VAL A 220 10.30 17.71 -16.90
C VAL A 220 10.96 17.35 -18.23
N PRO A 221 10.69 16.17 -18.81
CA PRO A 221 11.24 15.80 -20.11
C PRO A 221 10.95 16.86 -21.17
N GLU A 222 11.89 17.07 -22.08
CA GLU A 222 11.71 17.97 -23.22
C GLU A 222 10.69 17.39 -24.21
N GLN A 223 10.72 16.08 -24.43
CA GLN A 223 9.87 15.37 -25.36
C GLN A 223 8.63 14.78 -24.69
N ALA A 224 7.61 14.52 -25.50
CA ALA A 224 6.31 14.01 -25.03
C ALA A 224 6.17 12.50 -25.23
N ASP A 225 7.28 11.76 -25.33
CA ASP A 225 7.27 10.31 -25.51
C ASP A 225 6.90 9.58 -24.22
N LEU A 226 6.37 8.36 -24.37
CA LEU A 226 5.86 7.56 -23.25
C LEU A 226 6.99 7.03 -22.35
N GLU A 227 8.15 6.73 -22.94
CA GLU A 227 9.32 6.24 -22.21
C GLU A 227 9.84 7.27 -21.21
N ASP A 228 10.09 8.51 -21.65
CA ASP A 228 10.55 9.59 -20.80
C ASP A 228 9.46 10.05 -19.82
N PHE A 229 8.18 10.01 -20.23
CA PHE A 229 7.06 10.24 -19.32
C PHE A 229 7.05 9.23 -18.16
N VAL A 230 7.12 7.94 -18.44
CA VAL A 230 7.12 6.88 -17.42
C VAL A 230 8.35 6.99 -16.51
N ARG A 231 9.52 7.29 -17.07
CA ARG A 231 10.75 7.51 -16.30
C ARG A 231 10.64 8.74 -15.39
N TYR A 232 10.06 9.83 -15.90
CA TYR A 232 9.78 11.05 -15.13
C TYR A 232 8.85 10.77 -13.95
N MET A 233 7.82 9.94 -14.16
CA MET A 233 6.90 9.49 -13.13
C MET A 233 7.52 8.52 -12.11
N GLY A 234 8.74 8.01 -12.38
CA GLY A 234 9.46 7.10 -11.49
C GLY A 234 8.86 5.70 -11.41
N LEU A 235 8.11 5.28 -12.44
CA LEU A 235 7.36 4.02 -12.42
C LEU A 235 8.03 2.88 -13.21
N GLY A 236 9.35 2.95 -13.36
CA GLY A 236 10.16 1.94 -14.05
C GLY A 236 10.12 2.12 -15.57
N GLU A 237 9.79 1.05 -16.28
CA GLU A 237 9.81 0.98 -17.74
C GLU A 237 8.39 1.00 -18.32
N PHE A 238 8.22 1.66 -19.47
CA PHE A 238 6.98 1.63 -20.24
C PHE A 238 6.77 0.24 -20.87
N LEU A 239 5.56 -0.30 -20.77
CA LEU A 239 5.17 -1.55 -21.42
C LEU A 239 4.32 -1.30 -22.67
N TYR A 240 3.15 -0.70 -22.49
CA TYR A 240 2.23 -0.39 -23.59
C TYR A 240 1.20 0.67 -23.17
N CYS A 241 0.50 1.20 -24.17
CA CYS A 241 -0.64 2.07 -24.00
C CYS A 241 -1.85 1.47 -24.74
N ALA A 242 -2.98 1.32 -24.05
CA ALA A 242 -4.22 0.82 -24.62
C ALA A 242 -5.36 1.83 -24.46
N TRP A 243 -6.37 1.73 -25.32
CA TRP A 243 -7.61 2.50 -25.20
C TRP A 243 -8.72 1.61 -24.63
N GLN A 244 -9.20 1.95 -23.43
CA GLN A 244 -10.34 1.27 -22.81
C GLN A 244 -11.62 1.99 -23.24
N ALA A 245 -12.42 1.33 -24.09
CA ALA A 245 -13.57 1.96 -24.72
C ALA A 245 -14.71 2.30 -23.73
N GLN A 246 -14.93 1.44 -22.72
CA GLN A 246 -16.01 1.58 -21.73
C GLN A 246 -15.85 2.86 -20.89
N ASP A 247 -14.66 3.09 -20.35
CA ASP A 247 -14.34 4.26 -19.52
C ASP A 247 -13.89 5.46 -20.37
N ARG A 248 -13.73 5.27 -21.68
CA ARG A 248 -13.16 6.25 -22.62
C ARG A 248 -11.82 6.82 -22.12
N CYS A 249 -10.94 5.91 -21.72
CA CYS A 249 -9.68 6.24 -21.08
C CYS A 249 -8.47 5.64 -21.80
N TYR A 250 -7.33 6.34 -21.73
CA TYR A 250 -6.04 5.76 -22.07
C TYR A 250 -5.46 5.10 -20.84
N VAL A 251 -5.11 3.82 -20.96
CA VAL A 251 -4.40 3.09 -19.90
C VAL A 251 -2.96 2.90 -20.32
N ILE A 252 -2.04 3.39 -19.49
CA ILE A 252 -0.59 3.21 -19.65
C ILE A 252 -0.14 2.18 -18.63
N TRP A 253 0.49 1.12 -19.10
CA TRP A 253 1.13 0.13 -18.24
C TRP A 253 2.63 0.33 -18.14
N THR A 254 3.14 0.22 -16.92
CA THR A 254 4.56 0.26 -16.60
C THR A 254 4.98 -0.97 -15.80
N VAL A 255 6.28 -1.25 -15.75
CA VAL A 255 6.85 -2.30 -14.91
C VAL A 255 8.05 -1.79 -14.13
N ASN A 256 8.05 -2.05 -12.82
CA ASN A 256 9.23 -1.88 -12.00
C ASN A 256 9.90 -3.23 -11.78
N ARG A 257 11.05 -3.45 -12.44
CA ARG A 257 11.84 -4.68 -12.30
C ARG A 257 12.83 -4.65 -11.14
N SER A 258 12.79 -3.63 -10.27
CA SER A 258 13.63 -3.61 -9.07
C SER A 258 13.17 -4.71 -8.12
N MET A 259 14.00 -5.74 -7.97
CA MET A 259 13.73 -6.92 -7.14
C MET A 259 14.37 -6.83 -5.76
N LYS A 260 15.01 -5.71 -5.41
CA LYS A 260 15.80 -5.59 -4.18
C LYS A 260 14.98 -5.01 -3.05
N ALA A 261 14.74 -5.81 -2.02
CA ALA A 261 14.26 -5.32 -0.73
C ALA A 261 15.16 -5.83 0.40
N VAL A 262 15.05 -5.20 1.56
CA VAL A 262 15.65 -5.72 2.79
C VAL A 262 14.54 -6.00 3.79
N CYS A 263 14.61 -7.18 4.42
CA CYS A 263 13.75 -7.53 5.53
C CYS A 263 14.05 -6.62 6.73
N PRO A 264 13.07 -5.91 7.30
CA PRO A 264 13.29 -5.05 8.45
C PRO A 264 13.64 -5.83 9.72
N GLU A 265 13.19 -7.08 9.84
CA GLU A 265 13.39 -7.93 11.03
C GLU A 265 14.78 -8.55 11.08
N CYS A 266 15.23 -9.16 9.98
CA CYS A 266 16.49 -9.92 9.93
C CYS A 266 17.58 -9.32 9.06
N GLY A 267 17.30 -8.23 8.33
CA GLY A 267 18.26 -7.58 7.45
C GLY A 267 18.59 -8.34 6.15
N ALA A 268 17.93 -9.48 5.89
CA ALA A 268 18.18 -10.28 4.69
C ALA A 268 17.79 -9.52 3.41
N GLU A 269 18.65 -9.56 2.39
CA GLU A 269 18.34 -9.07 1.04
C GLU A 269 17.37 -10.04 0.37
N ILE A 270 16.19 -9.54 0.03
CA ILE A 270 15.16 -10.26 -0.70
C ILE A 270 15.32 -9.90 -2.17
N ILE A 271 15.55 -10.92 -3.00
CA ILE A 271 15.78 -10.79 -4.45
C ILE A 271 14.76 -11.54 -5.30
N GLN A 272 13.84 -12.28 -4.66
CA GLN A 272 12.79 -13.03 -5.34
C GLN A 272 11.41 -12.58 -4.88
N PRO A 273 10.50 -12.23 -5.82
CA PRO A 273 9.12 -11.90 -5.49
C PRO A 273 8.32 -13.15 -5.15
N LYS A 274 7.43 -13.01 -4.18
CA LYS A 274 6.38 -14.00 -3.86
C LYS A 274 5.33 -14.04 -4.98
N PHE A 275 4.91 -12.88 -5.47
CA PHE A 275 4.05 -12.71 -6.63
C PHE A 275 4.18 -11.29 -7.17
N TRP A 276 3.58 -11.01 -8.33
CA TRP A 276 3.50 -9.67 -8.91
C TRP A 276 2.07 -9.17 -8.87
N TYR A 277 1.89 -7.87 -8.67
CA TYR A 277 0.57 -7.24 -8.67
C TYR A 277 0.58 -5.90 -9.39
N GLY A 278 -0.60 -5.49 -9.84
CA GLY A 278 -0.84 -4.18 -10.46
C GLY A 278 -1.27 -3.15 -9.43
N VAL A 279 -0.77 -1.93 -9.58
CA VAL A 279 -1.12 -0.77 -8.76
C VAL A 279 -1.56 0.36 -9.67
N ASN A 280 -2.64 1.05 -9.27
CA ASN A 280 -3.05 2.29 -9.91
C ASN A 280 -2.30 3.47 -9.26
N TYR A 281 -1.40 4.11 -10.02
CA TYR A 281 -0.62 5.25 -9.56
C TYR A 281 -1.27 6.60 -9.90
N LEU A 282 -2.13 6.64 -10.93
CA LEU A 282 -2.82 7.84 -11.36
C LEU A 282 -4.12 7.46 -12.06
N ASP A 283 -5.21 8.05 -11.61
CA ASP A 283 -6.46 8.15 -12.36
C ASP A 283 -6.86 9.63 -12.35
N ASP A 284 -6.75 10.31 -13.49
CA ASP A 284 -6.99 11.74 -13.58
C ASP A 284 -7.57 12.16 -14.94
N ALA A 285 -8.24 13.30 -14.96
CA ALA A 285 -8.79 13.87 -16.17
C ALA A 285 -7.70 14.59 -16.98
N PHE A 286 -7.75 14.43 -18.30
CA PHE A 286 -6.92 15.22 -19.20
C PHE A 286 -7.49 16.65 -19.31
N PRO A 287 -6.65 17.69 -19.45
CA PRO A 287 -7.12 19.07 -19.57
C PRO A 287 -8.16 19.26 -20.68
N LYS A 288 -9.01 20.30 -20.53
CA LYS A 288 -10.02 20.74 -21.53
C LYS A 288 -11.04 19.64 -21.90
N ASN A 289 -11.51 18.87 -20.92
CA ASN A 289 -12.45 17.74 -21.12
C ASN A 289 -11.90 16.66 -22.08
N GLY A 290 -10.58 16.44 -22.07
CA GLY A 290 -9.96 15.32 -22.78
C GLY A 290 -10.30 13.97 -22.13
N PRO A 291 -9.97 12.85 -22.80
CA PRO A 291 -10.20 11.50 -22.25
C PRO A 291 -9.42 11.31 -20.95
N THR A 292 -9.94 10.52 -20.01
CA THR A 292 -9.21 10.22 -18.77
C THR A 292 -7.94 9.40 -19.06
N ILE A 293 -6.97 9.49 -18.14
CA ILE A 293 -5.75 8.70 -18.20
C ILE A 293 -5.63 7.88 -16.93
N ARG A 294 -5.25 6.61 -17.11
CA ARG A 294 -4.92 5.70 -16.01
C ARG A 294 -3.47 5.23 -16.16
N LEU A 295 -2.66 5.46 -15.14
CA LEU A 295 -1.27 5.02 -15.09
C LEU A 295 -1.17 3.84 -14.12
N LEU A 296 -0.98 2.66 -14.68
CA LEU A 296 -0.88 1.40 -13.95
C LEU A 296 0.58 0.96 -13.92
N GLY A 297 1.04 0.51 -12.77
CA GLY A 297 2.38 0.00 -12.60
C GLY A 297 2.35 -1.41 -12.04
N ARG A 298 3.19 -2.27 -12.58
CA ARG A 298 3.37 -3.63 -12.13
C ARG A 298 4.59 -3.71 -11.23
N ILE A 299 4.38 -4.18 -10.00
CA ILE A 299 5.43 -4.24 -8.97
C ILE A 299 5.52 -5.61 -8.31
N PRO A 300 6.73 -6.03 -7.90
CA PRO A 300 6.93 -7.29 -7.20
C PRO A 300 6.49 -7.16 -5.74
N TRP A 301 5.75 -8.16 -5.24
CA TRP A 301 5.59 -8.36 -3.80
C TRP A 301 6.79 -9.13 -3.27
N LEU A 302 7.66 -8.46 -2.53
CA LEU A 302 8.86 -9.05 -1.92
C LEU A 302 8.54 -9.39 -0.46
N SER A 303 8.75 -10.65 -0.07
CA SER A 303 8.43 -11.17 1.26
C SER A 303 9.63 -11.95 1.79
N CYS A 304 9.99 -11.73 3.05
CA CYS A 304 10.99 -12.55 3.72
C CYS A 304 10.39 -13.95 3.99
N PRO A 305 11.07 -15.05 3.60
CA PRO A 305 10.58 -16.41 3.89
C PRO A 305 10.46 -16.69 5.39
N ASP A 306 11.39 -16.15 6.20
CA ASP A 306 11.43 -16.34 7.65
C ASP A 306 10.48 -15.38 8.39
N HIS A 307 10.12 -14.27 7.76
CA HIS A 307 9.26 -13.23 8.33
C HIS A 307 8.17 -12.85 7.30
N PRO A 308 7.16 -13.71 7.06
CA PRO A 308 6.19 -13.53 5.98
C PRO A 308 5.29 -12.30 6.15
N ASP A 309 5.15 -11.79 7.37
CA ASP A 309 4.34 -10.61 7.70
C ASP A 309 5.17 -9.31 7.71
N ALA A 310 6.50 -9.41 7.57
CA ALA A 310 7.37 -8.23 7.55
C ALA A 310 7.25 -7.46 6.24
N ASN A 311 6.95 -6.17 6.33
CA ASN A 311 6.86 -5.28 5.18
C ASN A 311 8.27 -4.95 4.65
N CYS A 312 8.76 -5.78 3.74
CA CYS A 312 10.12 -5.67 3.20
C CYS A 312 10.28 -4.33 2.46
N ARG A 313 11.26 -3.53 2.86
CA ARG A 313 11.48 -2.20 2.28
C ARG A 313 12.16 -2.36 0.92
N ILE A 314 11.48 -1.97 -0.15
CA ILE A 314 12.09 -1.89 -1.48
C ILE A 314 13.22 -0.85 -1.45
N ILE A 315 14.43 -1.27 -1.82
CA ILE A 315 15.59 -0.39 -1.92
C ILE A 315 15.60 0.26 -3.31
N GLY A 316 15.58 1.59 -3.36
CA GLY A 316 15.93 2.34 -4.58
C GLY A 316 14.81 3.06 -5.32
N GLY A 317 13.67 3.35 -4.70
CA GLY A 317 12.65 4.26 -5.26
C GLY A 317 12.57 5.56 -4.47
N GLU A 318 12.87 6.70 -5.09
CA GLU A 318 12.39 7.99 -4.57
C GLU A 318 10.85 7.98 -4.61
N SER A 319 10.17 8.27 -3.49
CA SER A 319 8.71 8.39 -3.52
C SER A 319 8.32 9.66 -4.30
N ILE A 320 7.66 9.52 -5.45
CA ILE A 320 7.19 10.65 -6.24
C ILE A 320 5.69 10.83 -6.02
N ASN A 321 5.26 12.06 -5.80
CA ASN A 321 3.86 12.41 -5.91
C ASN A 321 3.45 12.42 -7.41
N VAL A 322 2.97 11.28 -7.91
CA VAL A 322 2.62 11.08 -9.34
C VAL A 322 1.59 12.12 -9.82
N LYS A 323 0.63 12.50 -8.98
CA LYS A 323 -0.39 13.52 -9.32
C LYS A 323 0.21 14.91 -9.46
N ALA A 324 1.16 15.30 -8.61
CA ALA A 324 1.87 16.56 -8.74
C ALA A 324 2.80 16.56 -9.95
N ALA A 325 3.50 15.46 -10.19
CA ALA A 325 4.32 15.25 -11.38
C ALA A 325 3.48 15.37 -12.67
N TRP A 326 2.30 14.76 -12.71
CA TRP A 326 1.34 14.88 -13.81
C TRP A 326 0.97 16.33 -14.14
N LYS A 327 0.60 17.11 -13.12
CA LYS A 327 0.28 18.54 -13.29
C LYS A 327 1.46 19.34 -13.83
N ARG A 328 2.67 19.08 -13.34
CA ARG A 328 3.90 19.76 -13.82
C ARG A 328 4.20 19.37 -15.26
N TYR A 329 4.12 18.08 -15.59
CA TYR A 329 4.34 17.58 -16.94
C TYR A 329 3.45 18.32 -17.93
N LEU A 330 2.14 18.37 -17.66
CA LEU A 330 1.17 19.05 -18.51
C LEU A 330 1.25 20.59 -18.55
N SER A 331 1.90 21.23 -17.57
CA SER A 331 2.04 22.69 -17.54
C SER A 331 2.99 23.25 -18.59
N VAL A 332 3.80 22.40 -19.23
CA VAL A 332 4.68 22.80 -20.32
C VAL A 332 3.82 23.25 -21.52
N PRO A 333 4.04 24.46 -22.08
CA PRO A 333 3.24 24.95 -23.21
C PRO A 333 3.19 23.96 -24.38
N GLY A 334 1.98 23.63 -24.85
CA GLY A 334 1.75 22.67 -25.94
C GLY A 334 1.93 21.18 -25.57
N ARG A 335 2.34 20.87 -24.34
CA ARG A 335 2.51 19.47 -23.89
C ARG A 335 1.21 18.67 -23.91
N PRO A 336 0.05 19.17 -23.45
CA PRO A 336 -1.17 18.37 -23.46
C PRO A 336 -1.54 17.89 -24.87
N GLU A 337 -1.45 18.76 -25.86
CA GLU A 337 -1.74 18.41 -27.25
C GLU A 337 -0.72 17.41 -27.82
N ALA A 338 0.58 17.62 -27.54
CA ALA A 338 1.65 16.72 -27.98
C ALA A 338 1.55 15.32 -27.34
N PHE A 339 1.27 15.26 -26.04
CA PHE A 339 1.15 14.00 -25.31
C PHE A 339 -0.09 13.22 -25.72
N LEU A 340 -1.22 13.90 -25.96
CA LEU A 340 -2.41 13.23 -26.51
C LEU A 340 -2.17 12.65 -27.91
N ALA A 341 -1.38 13.34 -28.75
CA ALA A 341 -0.97 12.81 -30.04
C ALA A 341 -0.08 11.57 -29.89
N GLU A 342 0.85 11.57 -28.91
CA GLU A 342 1.66 10.39 -28.61
C GLU A 342 0.82 9.22 -28.13
N LEU A 343 -0.11 9.44 -27.20
CA LEU A 343 -1.03 8.39 -26.72
C LEU A 343 -1.77 7.74 -27.89
N LYS A 344 -2.36 8.55 -28.78
CA LYS A 344 -3.05 8.05 -29.98
C LYS A 344 -2.11 7.26 -30.89
N ARG A 345 -0.90 7.76 -31.12
CA ARG A 345 0.09 7.11 -32.00
C ARG A 345 0.57 5.77 -31.45
N ARG A 346 0.70 5.67 -30.13
CA ARG A 346 1.23 4.48 -29.42
C ARG A 346 0.16 3.56 -28.87
N THR A 347 -1.12 3.87 -29.11
CA THR A 347 -2.23 3.00 -28.71
C THR A 347 -2.14 1.69 -29.46
N VAL A 348 -2.16 0.59 -28.73
CA VAL A 348 -2.17 -0.78 -29.25
C VAL A 348 -3.36 -1.54 -28.71
N ASN A 349 -3.70 -2.65 -29.36
CA ASN A 349 -4.54 -3.65 -28.71
C ASN A 349 -3.67 -4.47 -27.76
N SER A 350 -4.11 -4.67 -26.52
CA SER A 350 -3.46 -5.55 -25.55
C SER A 350 -4.40 -6.70 -25.17
N TYR A 351 -3.83 -7.88 -24.98
CA TYR A 351 -4.57 -9.02 -24.45
C TYR A 351 -3.83 -9.60 -23.25
N ASN A 352 -4.49 -9.71 -22.10
CA ASN A 352 -3.92 -10.26 -20.89
C ASN A 352 -4.67 -11.52 -20.46
N ILE A 353 -3.93 -12.59 -20.16
CA ILE A 353 -4.45 -13.86 -19.68
C ILE A 353 -4.03 -14.03 -18.23
N GLY A 354 -4.94 -13.80 -17.28
CA GLY A 354 -4.70 -13.97 -15.84
C GLY A 354 -5.06 -15.38 -15.33
N GLU A 355 -4.87 -15.62 -14.03
CA GLU A 355 -5.24 -16.89 -13.37
C GLU A 355 -6.71 -17.23 -13.64
N VAL A 356 -7.57 -16.24 -13.42
CA VAL A 356 -9.03 -16.42 -13.37
C VAL A 356 -9.79 -15.51 -14.33
N PHE A 357 -9.08 -14.69 -15.11
CA PHE A 357 -9.68 -13.67 -15.97
C PHE A 357 -8.91 -13.55 -17.28
N THR A 358 -9.55 -12.91 -18.24
CA THR A 358 -8.92 -12.40 -19.46
C THR A 358 -9.22 -10.92 -19.59
N SER A 359 -8.33 -10.13 -20.17
CA SER A 359 -8.56 -8.71 -20.38
C SER A 359 -8.16 -8.31 -21.78
N LEU A 360 -9.07 -7.65 -22.51
CA LEU A 360 -8.82 -7.09 -23.84
C LEU A 360 -8.88 -5.57 -23.72
N ASN A 361 -7.76 -4.90 -23.99
CA ASN A 361 -7.63 -3.44 -23.82
C ASN A 361 -8.11 -2.96 -22.44
N GLU A 362 -7.69 -3.67 -21.39
CA GLU A 362 -8.06 -3.42 -19.98
C GLU A 362 -9.53 -3.62 -19.64
N GLN A 363 -10.34 -4.13 -20.57
CA GLN A 363 -11.67 -4.61 -20.27
C GLN A 363 -11.58 -6.06 -19.80
N THR A 364 -11.64 -6.24 -18.48
CA THR A 364 -11.58 -7.55 -17.84
C THR A 364 -12.92 -8.27 -17.97
N ASP A 365 -12.88 -9.43 -18.60
CA ASP A 365 -14.02 -10.34 -18.76
C ASP A 365 -13.62 -11.75 -18.30
N TYR A 366 -14.62 -12.60 -18.11
CA TYR A 366 -14.40 -14.04 -18.02
C TYR A 366 -14.20 -14.60 -19.44
N HIS A 367 -13.26 -15.53 -19.62
CA HIS A 367 -12.92 -16.11 -20.92
C HIS A 367 -14.15 -16.52 -21.76
N HIS A 368 -15.11 -17.22 -21.14
CA HIS A 368 -16.33 -17.72 -21.78
C HIS A 368 -17.35 -16.63 -22.18
N CYS A 369 -17.20 -15.41 -21.67
CA CYS A 369 -18.06 -14.26 -21.95
C CYS A 369 -17.39 -13.24 -22.88
N GLN A 370 -16.16 -13.49 -23.33
CA GLN A 370 -15.42 -12.44 -24.02
C GLN A 370 -16.05 -12.08 -25.36
N ILE A 371 -16.42 -10.81 -25.48
CA ILE A 371 -16.96 -10.22 -26.69
C ILE A 371 -15.78 -9.60 -27.44
N ILE A 372 -15.46 -10.17 -28.61
CA ILE A 372 -14.39 -9.64 -29.47
C ILE A 372 -14.98 -8.51 -30.33
N PRO A 373 -14.53 -7.26 -30.17
CA PRO A 373 -15.01 -6.15 -30.99
C PRO A 373 -14.70 -6.38 -32.48
N PRO A 374 -15.61 -6.05 -33.41
CA PRO A 374 -15.41 -6.31 -34.85
C PRO A 374 -14.17 -5.66 -35.47
N ASN A 375 -13.66 -4.59 -34.86
CA ASN A 375 -12.47 -3.88 -35.31
C ASN A 375 -11.15 -4.50 -34.82
N ILE A 376 -11.20 -5.49 -33.92
CA ILE A 376 -10.04 -6.20 -33.41
C ILE A 376 -9.83 -7.47 -34.24
N LYS A 377 -8.66 -7.56 -34.88
CA LYS A 377 -8.28 -8.68 -35.74
C LYS A 377 -7.39 -9.66 -34.99
N GLY A 378 -7.33 -10.90 -35.47
CA GLY A 378 -6.43 -11.93 -34.93
C GLY A 378 -6.97 -12.71 -33.73
N ILE A 379 -8.12 -12.35 -33.15
CA ILE A 379 -8.76 -13.14 -32.09
C ILE A 379 -10.01 -13.82 -32.66
N ARG A 380 -10.15 -15.13 -32.41
CA ARG A 380 -11.37 -15.87 -32.78
C ARG A 380 -11.59 -17.10 -31.89
N TRP A 381 -12.86 -17.47 -31.71
CA TRP A 381 -13.23 -18.78 -31.18
C TRP A 381 -12.95 -19.85 -32.23
N ILE A 382 -12.18 -20.87 -31.88
CA ILE A 382 -11.84 -21.98 -32.78
C ILE A 382 -12.64 -23.24 -32.46
N ASP A 383 -12.99 -23.43 -31.19
CA ASP A 383 -13.90 -24.48 -30.75
C ASP A 383 -14.75 -23.97 -29.58
N PRO A 384 -15.98 -23.50 -29.83
CA PRO A 384 -16.87 -23.02 -28.77
C PRO A 384 -17.29 -24.12 -27.78
N ASP A 385 -17.34 -25.38 -28.22
CA ASP A 385 -17.78 -26.50 -27.38
C ASP A 385 -16.72 -26.87 -26.34
N MET A 386 -15.45 -26.71 -26.71
CA MET A 386 -14.29 -26.84 -25.83
C MET A 386 -13.92 -25.54 -25.10
N GLU A 387 -14.61 -24.44 -25.40
CA GLU A 387 -14.22 -23.07 -25.03
C GLU A 387 -12.74 -22.81 -25.33
N GLU A 388 -12.40 -22.93 -26.61
CA GLU A 388 -11.07 -22.70 -27.13
C GLU A 388 -11.04 -21.48 -28.07
N MET A 389 -10.11 -20.58 -27.78
CA MET A 389 -9.91 -19.32 -28.49
C MET A 389 -8.47 -19.20 -28.95
N GLU A 390 -8.28 -18.66 -30.15
CA GLU A 390 -6.99 -18.39 -30.76
C GLU A 390 -6.71 -16.89 -30.81
N ILE A 391 -5.44 -16.54 -30.61
CA ILE A 391 -4.86 -15.23 -30.88
C ILE A 391 -3.70 -15.42 -31.86
N ASP A 392 -3.92 -15.00 -33.10
CA ASP A 392 -2.92 -14.89 -34.16
C ASP A 392 -2.20 -13.54 -34.06
N LEU A 393 -0.92 -13.56 -33.67
CA LEU A 393 -0.15 -12.35 -33.41
C LEU A 393 0.31 -11.64 -34.68
N ALA A 394 0.27 -12.30 -35.84
CA ALA A 394 0.50 -11.62 -37.11
C ALA A 394 -0.59 -10.58 -37.39
N ALA A 395 -1.82 -10.83 -36.95
CA ALA A 395 -2.95 -9.94 -37.11
C ALA A 395 -3.25 -9.08 -35.87
N PHE A 396 -3.04 -9.61 -34.66
CA PHE A 396 -3.33 -8.92 -33.40
C PHE A 396 -2.21 -7.97 -32.97
N GLY A 397 -0.96 -8.35 -33.23
CA GLY A 397 0.23 -7.68 -32.72
C GLY A 397 0.83 -8.39 -31.49
N PRO A 398 2.01 -7.94 -31.02
CA PRO A 398 2.81 -8.67 -30.03
C PRO A 398 2.37 -8.46 -28.57
N HIS A 399 1.34 -7.65 -28.32
CA HIS A 399 0.95 -7.21 -26.98
C HIS A 399 0.04 -8.21 -26.28
N VAL A 400 0.55 -9.44 -26.11
CA VAL A 400 -0.10 -10.50 -25.34
C VAL A 400 0.70 -10.76 -24.07
N TYR A 401 -0.02 -10.77 -22.94
CA TYR A 401 0.55 -10.86 -21.61
C TYR A 401 -0.08 -12.01 -20.83
N PHE A 402 0.70 -12.62 -19.95
CA PHE A 402 0.34 -13.76 -19.12
C PHE A 402 0.52 -13.33 -17.67
N GLN A 403 -0.56 -13.20 -16.94
CA GLN A 403 -0.56 -12.57 -15.62
C GLN A 403 0.12 -11.20 -15.64
N ASN A 404 -0.16 -10.38 -16.64
CA ASN A 404 0.50 -9.11 -16.95
C ASN A 404 1.98 -9.20 -17.37
N HIS A 405 2.60 -10.38 -17.49
CA HIS A 405 3.99 -10.57 -17.94
C HIS A 405 4.10 -10.82 -19.44
N PRO A 406 5.16 -10.34 -20.13
CA PRO A 406 5.61 -10.98 -21.37
C PRO A 406 5.89 -12.47 -21.14
N LEU A 407 5.79 -13.29 -22.18
CA LEU A 407 5.94 -14.74 -22.06
C LEU A 407 7.23 -15.15 -21.36
N GLU A 408 8.37 -14.55 -21.75
CA GLU A 408 9.68 -14.88 -21.21
C GLU A 408 9.76 -14.59 -19.71
N GLU A 409 9.17 -13.47 -19.28
CA GLU A 409 9.13 -13.08 -17.88
C GLU A 409 8.19 -13.97 -17.08
N TYR A 410 7.04 -14.38 -17.66
CA TYR A 410 6.14 -15.35 -17.05
C TYR A 410 6.84 -16.69 -16.83
N CYS A 411 7.51 -17.23 -17.85
CA CYS A 411 8.23 -18.49 -17.76
C CYS A 411 9.33 -18.46 -16.68
N ARG A 412 10.01 -17.32 -16.51
CA ARG A 412 11.01 -17.15 -15.46
C ARG A 412 10.38 -17.06 -14.07
N CYS A 413 9.23 -16.39 -13.92
CA CYS A 413 8.58 -16.20 -12.63
C CYS A 413 7.77 -17.42 -12.17
N TYR A 414 7.29 -18.25 -13.11
CA TYR A 414 6.41 -19.39 -12.82
C TYR A 414 6.88 -20.67 -13.55
N PRO A 415 8.14 -21.11 -13.37
CA PRO A 415 8.69 -22.24 -14.12
C PRO A 415 7.90 -23.54 -13.92
N ASP A 416 7.39 -23.78 -12.71
CA ASP A 416 6.60 -24.97 -12.36
C ASP A 416 5.24 -25.06 -13.07
N ARG A 417 4.84 -23.98 -13.77
CA ARG A 417 3.59 -23.89 -14.52
C ARG A 417 3.79 -23.97 -16.03
N VAL A 418 5.03 -24.16 -16.48
CA VAL A 418 5.39 -24.18 -17.89
C VAL A 418 5.91 -25.55 -18.26
N GLN A 419 5.29 -26.15 -19.26
CA GLN A 419 5.74 -27.39 -19.88
C GLN A 419 6.14 -27.13 -21.33
N THR A 420 7.33 -27.58 -21.73
CA THR A 420 7.77 -27.53 -23.13
C THR A 420 7.42 -28.84 -23.83
N GLU A 421 6.69 -28.75 -24.93
CA GLU A 421 6.37 -29.90 -25.79
C GLU A 421 7.52 -30.24 -26.74
N LYS A 422 7.45 -31.41 -27.40
CA LYS A 422 8.53 -31.92 -28.25
C LYS A 422 8.85 -31.02 -29.46
N ASP A 423 7.85 -30.28 -29.93
CA ASP A 423 7.95 -29.35 -31.05
C ASP A 423 8.40 -27.94 -30.62
N GLY A 424 8.69 -27.73 -29.33
CA GLY A 424 9.11 -26.43 -28.78
C GLY A 424 7.95 -25.53 -28.34
N THR A 425 6.70 -25.95 -28.53
CA THR A 425 5.51 -25.26 -28.01
C THR A 425 5.53 -25.22 -26.48
N LEU A 426 5.11 -24.10 -25.88
CA LEU A 426 4.95 -24.01 -24.42
C LEU A 426 3.48 -24.19 -24.04
N LEU A 427 3.23 -25.05 -23.06
CA LEU A 427 1.95 -25.21 -22.40
C LEU A 427 2.02 -24.59 -21.00
N LEU A 428 1.25 -23.53 -20.80
CA LEU A 428 1.10 -22.85 -19.52
C LEU A 428 -0.16 -23.36 -18.82
N THR A 429 -0.04 -23.73 -17.54
CA THR A 429 -1.19 -24.10 -16.70
C THR A 429 -1.49 -23.00 -15.70
N MET A 430 -2.66 -22.37 -15.86
CA MET A 430 -3.21 -21.37 -14.95
C MET A 430 -4.42 -21.94 -14.20
N GLU A 431 -4.95 -21.21 -13.23
CA GLU A 431 -6.11 -21.66 -12.44
C GLU A 431 -7.33 -21.99 -13.33
N ARG A 432 -7.68 -21.09 -14.27
CA ARG A 432 -8.85 -21.21 -15.15
C ARG A 432 -8.51 -21.42 -16.61
N HIS A 433 -7.23 -21.56 -16.95
CA HIS A 433 -6.80 -21.59 -18.33
C HIS A 433 -5.69 -22.62 -18.56
N TRP A 434 -5.77 -23.30 -19.70
CA TRP A 434 -4.59 -23.85 -20.36
C TRP A 434 -4.24 -22.95 -21.52
N VAL A 435 -2.96 -22.61 -21.65
CA VAL A 435 -2.50 -21.68 -22.68
C VAL A 435 -1.37 -22.31 -23.45
N ARG A 436 -1.59 -22.54 -24.74
CA ARG A 436 -0.58 -23.06 -25.65
C ARG A 436 0.05 -21.91 -26.44
N CYS A 437 1.36 -21.80 -26.37
CA CYS A 437 2.14 -20.71 -26.95
C CYS A 437 3.09 -21.27 -28.02
N GLU A 438 2.80 -20.96 -29.28
CA GLU A 438 3.65 -21.32 -30.41
C GLU A 438 4.66 -20.20 -30.69
N ARG A 439 5.88 -20.61 -31.02
CA ARG A 439 6.98 -19.71 -31.33
C ARG A 439 7.55 -20.02 -32.71
N ASP A 440 8.09 -19.01 -33.37
CA ASP A 440 8.85 -19.21 -34.60
C ASP A 440 10.25 -19.78 -34.33
N GLU A 441 11.03 -19.97 -35.40
CA GLU A 441 12.41 -20.48 -35.34
C GLU A 441 13.37 -19.58 -34.54
N ASN A 442 13.04 -18.30 -34.36
CA ASN A 442 13.81 -17.34 -33.58
C ASN A 442 13.34 -17.26 -32.12
N GLY A 443 12.33 -18.05 -31.74
CA GLY A 443 11.75 -18.07 -30.40
C GLY A 443 10.74 -16.95 -30.14
N VAL A 444 10.32 -16.19 -31.16
CA VAL A 444 9.32 -15.13 -31.03
C VAL A 444 7.93 -15.76 -30.96
N LEU A 445 7.11 -15.32 -30.01
CA LEU A 445 5.72 -15.77 -29.90
C LEU A 445 4.94 -15.35 -31.16
N THR A 446 4.29 -16.31 -31.81
CA THR A 446 3.51 -16.07 -33.04
C THR A 446 2.03 -16.37 -32.89
N ARG A 447 1.68 -17.31 -32.00
CA ARG A 447 0.29 -17.74 -31.82
C ARG A 447 0.03 -18.23 -30.40
N VAL A 448 -1.13 -17.88 -29.89
CA VAL A 448 -1.60 -18.28 -28.57
C VAL A 448 -2.95 -18.97 -28.70
N VAL A 449 -3.10 -20.14 -28.08
CA VAL A 449 -4.38 -20.84 -27.97
C VAL A 449 -4.75 -20.97 -26.50
N LEU A 450 -5.88 -20.39 -26.14
CA LEU A 450 -6.42 -20.37 -24.79
C LEU A 450 -7.59 -21.35 -24.71
N ARG A 451 -7.59 -22.23 -23.71
CA ARG A 451 -8.71 -23.12 -23.39
C ARG A 451 -9.16 -22.93 -21.95
N SER A 452 -10.47 -22.86 -21.72
CA SER A 452 -11.03 -22.85 -20.37
C SER A 452 -10.69 -24.13 -19.61
N ARG A 453 -10.29 -23.96 -18.35
CA ARG A 453 -10.01 -25.03 -17.39
C ARG A 453 -11.05 -24.98 -16.28
N PHE A 454 -11.88 -26.01 -16.20
CA PHE A 454 -13.00 -26.07 -15.28
C PHE A 454 -12.66 -26.82 -14.00
N MET A 455 -13.40 -26.49 -12.95
CA MET A 455 -13.49 -27.30 -11.74
C MET A 455 -14.93 -27.42 -11.28
N VAL A 456 -15.23 -28.53 -10.60
CA VAL A 456 -16.47 -28.70 -9.86
C VAL A 456 -16.32 -28.02 -8.50
N ARG A 457 -17.23 -27.10 -8.17
CA ARG A 457 -17.35 -26.48 -6.86
C ARG A 457 -18.60 -27.01 -6.16
N PHE A 458 -18.45 -27.67 -5.03
CA PHE A 458 -19.57 -28.12 -4.22
C PHE A 458 -20.20 -26.96 -3.46
N ASP A 459 -21.49 -27.07 -3.15
CA ASP A 459 -22.08 -26.19 -2.15
C ASP A 459 -21.53 -26.50 -0.75
N ARG A 460 -21.81 -25.62 0.22
CA ARG A 460 -21.25 -25.73 1.57
C ARG A 460 -21.65 -27.03 2.28
N ASN A 461 -22.84 -27.56 2.01
CA ASN A 461 -23.37 -28.75 2.67
C ASN A 461 -22.80 -30.03 2.06
N ALA A 462 -22.76 -30.11 0.73
CA ALA A 462 -22.13 -31.19 -0.01
C ALA A 462 -20.63 -31.26 0.29
N GLU A 463 -19.94 -30.12 0.33
CA GLU A 463 -18.53 -30.07 0.73
C GLU A 463 -18.33 -30.59 2.16
N ALA A 464 -19.16 -30.16 3.12
CA ALA A 464 -19.09 -30.65 4.49
C ALA A 464 -19.34 -32.16 4.57
N ALA A 465 -20.31 -32.69 3.83
CA ALA A 465 -20.60 -34.12 3.77
C ALA A 465 -19.43 -34.93 3.18
N ILE A 466 -18.82 -34.45 2.08
CA ILE A 466 -17.64 -35.09 1.47
C ILE A 466 -16.46 -35.08 2.46
N LYS A 467 -16.17 -33.94 3.08
CA LYS A 467 -15.08 -33.81 4.07
C LYS A 467 -15.29 -34.71 5.29
N ALA A 468 -16.53 -34.84 5.75
CA ALA A 468 -16.92 -35.72 6.85
C ALA A 468 -17.04 -37.20 6.42
N LYS A 469 -16.86 -37.51 5.14
CA LYS A 469 -17.02 -38.86 4.56
C LYS A 469 -18.43 -39.44 4.77
N LEU A 470 -19.42 -38.56 4.82
CA LEU A 470 -20.85 -38.88 4.99
C LEU A 470 -21.55 -38.89 3.63
N LEU A 471 -21.07 -39.72 2.72
CA LEU A 471 -21.64 -39.89 1.39
C LEU A 471 -22.57 -41.11 1.35
N HIS A 472 -23.71 -40.96 0.68
CA HIS A 472 -24.55 -42.09 0.32
C HIS A 472 -23.87 -42.95 -0.76
N GLU A 473 -24.22 -44.23 -0.85
CA GLU A 473 -23.60 -45.18 -1.81
C GLU A 473 -23.67 -44.68 -3.26
N ASN A 474 -24.80 -44.10 -3.66
CA ASN A 474 -24.97 -43.53 -5.00
C ASN A 474 -24.07 -42.29 -5.24
N GLN A 475 -23.77 -41.52 -4.20
CA GLN A 475 -22.89 -40.35 -4.28
C GLN A 475 -21.42 -40.77 -4.38
N SER A 476 -20.99 -41.77 -3.60
CA SER A 476 -19.63 -42.33 -3.71
C SER A 476 -19.42 -43.03 -5.05
N ALA A 477 -20.42 -43.75 -5.56
CA ALA A 477 -20.37 -44.39 -6.87
C ALA A 477 -20.28 -43.36 -8.01
N ALA A 478 -21.07 -42.29 -7.95
CA ALA A 478 -21.00 -41.21 -8.93
C ALA A 478 -19.61 -40.55 -8.97
N LEU A 479 -19.02 -40.27 -7.81
CA LEU A 479 -17.65 -39.77 -7.72
C LEU A 479 -16.63 -40.80 -8.21
N GLY A 480 -16.80 -42.08 -7.90
CA GLY A 480 -15.92 -43.17 -8.35
C GLY A 480 -15.88 -43.30 -9.86
N GLU A 481 -17.04 -43.21 -10.51
CA GLU A 481 -17.14 -43.19 -11.97
C GLU A 481 -16.41 -41.98 -12.59
N ILE A 482 -16.63 -40.77 -12.05
CA ILE A 482 -16.00 -39.53 -12.55
C ILE A 482 -14.47 -39.61 -12.38
N LEU A 483 -14.02 -40.07 -11.22
CA LEU A 483 -12.60 -40.14 -10.84
C LEU A 483 -11.89 -41.40 -11.33
N ARG A 484 -12.63 -42.33 -11.96
CA ARG A 484 -12.18 -43.65 -12.42
C ARG A 484 -11.50 -44.46 -11.31
N CYS A 485 -12.12 -44.50 -10.14
CA CYS A 485 -11.69 -45.30 -8.99
C CYS A 485 -12.88 -45.97 -8.31
N SER A 486 -12.61 -46.87 -7.36
CA SER A 486 -13.67 -47.53 -6.60
C SER A 486 -14.29 -46.60 -5.55
N ASP A 487 -15.55 -46.87 -5.19
CA ASP A 487 -16.28 -46.14 -4.14
C ASP A 487 -15.51 -46.12 -2.81
N ARG A 488 -14.82 -47.23 -2.49
CA ARG A 488 -13.99 -47.36 -1.29
C ARG A 488 -12.78 -46.43 -1.34
N GLU A 489 -12.21 -46.20 -2.52
CA GLU A 489 -11.12 -45.24 -2.70
C GLU A 489 -11.63 -43.81 -2.55
N VAL A 490 -12.79 -43.47 -3.13
CA VAL A 490 -13.42 -42.14 -2.99
C VAL A 490 -13.63 -41.77 -1.51
N VAL A 491 -14.25 -42.66 -0.72
CA VAL A 491 -14.55 -42.39 0.70
C VAL A 491 -13.27 -42.25 1.53
N ARG A 492 -12.15 -42.84 1.08
CA ARG A 492 -10.85 -42.73 1.75
C ARG A 492 -10.01 -41.55 1.27
N MET A 493 -10.29 -41.04 0.08
CA MET A 493 -9.54 -39.98 -0.56
C MET A 493 -9.56 -38.71 0.30
N PRO A 494 -8.39 -38.09 0.56
CA PRO A 494 -8.34 -36.78 1.19
C PRO A 494 -9.07 -35.74 0.35
N TRP A 495 -9.73 -34.79 1.02
CA TRP A 495 -10.46 -33.71 0.33
C TRP A 495 -9.60 -32.98 -0.72
N GLU A 496 -8.35 -32.68 -0.39
CA GLU A 496 -7.46 -31.97 -1.31
C GLU A 496 -7.15 -32.76 -2.57
N GLU A 497 -7.00 -34.09 -2.46
CA GLU A 497 -6.79 -34.95 -3.61
C GLU A 497 -8.06 -35.03 -4.47
N LEU A 498 -9.23 -35.21 -3.84
CA LEU A 498 -10.52 -35.23 -4.54
C LEU A 498 -10.77 -33.91 -5.28
N ARG A 499 -10.55 -32.77 -4.60
CA ARG A 499 -10.67 -31.43 -5.17
C ARG A 499 -9.72 -31.24 -6.35
N SER A 500 -8.48 -31.73 -6.25
CA SER A 500 -7.52 -31.65 -7.33
C SER A 500 -7.95 -32.46 -8.56
N ARG A 501 -8.54 -33.64 -8.38
CA ARG A 501 -9.00 -34.49 -9.49
C ARG A 501 -10.31 -34.01 -10.13
N LEU A 502 -11.09 -33.20 -9.41
CA LEU A 502 -12.28 -32.50 -9.94
C LEU A 502 -11.97 -31.09 -10.44
N SER A 503 -10.69 -30.78 -10.62
CA SER A 503 -10.18 -29.56 -11.23
C SER A 503 -9.37 -29.92 -12.47
N GLY A 504 -9.20 -28.98 -13.39
CA GLY A 504 -8.50 -29.26 -14.64
C GLY A 504 -9.33 -30.07 -15.63
N LEU A 505 -10.64 -29.82 -15.68
CA LEU A 505 -11.55 -30.48 -16.61
C LEU A 505 -11.75 -29.61 -17.86
N THR A 506 -11.91 -30.25 -19.02
CA THR A 506 -12.46 -29.58 -20.21
C THR A 506 -13.97 -29.33 -20.02
N ARG A 507 -14.56 -28.46 -20.86
CA ARG A 507 -16.01 -28.17 -20.76
C ARG A 507 -16.89 -29.43 -20.83
N PRO A 508 -16.70 -30.37 -21.79
CA PRO A 508 -17.53 -31.58 -21.84
C PRO A 508 -17.38 -32.46 -20.61
N GLU A 509 -16.16 -32.63 -20.10
CA GLU A 509 -15.89 -33.41 -18.89
C GLU A 509 -16.54 -32.77 -17.65
N ALA A 510 -16.41 -31.45 -17.53
CA ALA A 510 -16.99 -30.69 -16.43
C ALA A 510 -18.53 -30.76 -16.43
N LEU A 511 -19.15 -30.60 -17.59
CA LEU A 511 -20.61 -30.71 -17.73
C LEU A 511 -21.11 -32.12 -17.43
N ALA A 512 -20.41 -33.15 -17.92
CA ALA A 512 -20.73 -34.54 -17.63
C ALA A 512 -20.60 -34.85 -16.13
N ALA A 513 -19.52 -34.41 -15.50
CA ALA A 513 -19.29 -34.56 -14.07
C ALA A 513 -20.37 -33.84 -13.24
N GLN A 514 -20.64 -32.56 -13.54
CA GLN A 514 -21.68 -31.78 -12.85
C GLN A 514 -23.05 -32.46 -12.97
N LYS A 515 -23.44 -32.89 -14.18
CA LYS A 515 -24.71 -33.57 -14.40
C LYS A 515 -24.79 -34.84 -13.55
N LYS A 516 -23.76 -35.70 -13.61
CA LYS A 516 -23.73 -36.96 -12.85
C LYS A 516 -23.82 -36.71 -11.34
N LEU A 517 -23.10 -35.71 -10.82
CA LEU A 517 -23.14 -35.37 -9.39
C LEU A 517 -24.51 -34.85 -8.96
N ARG A 518 -25.11 -33.94 -9.73
CA ARG A 518 -26.44 -33.40 -9.47
C ARG A 518 -27.53 -34.47 -9.55
N ASP A 519 -27.47 -35.35 -10.54
CA ASP A 519 -28.39 -36.48 -10.70
C ASP A 519 -28.35 -37.44 -9.49
N ASN A 520 -27.24 -37.45 -8.74
CA ASN A 520 -27.05 -38.27 -7.54
C ASN A 520 -27.17 -37.47 -6.22
N GLY A 521 -27.71 -36.25 -6.27
CA GLY A 521 -28.02 -35.44 -5.08
C GLY A 521 -26.81 -34.72 -4.47
N LEU A 522 -25.68 -34.63 -5.17
CA LEU A 522 -24.57 -33.75 -4.78
C LEU A 522 -24.73 -32.39 -5.47
N LEU A 523 -25.06 -31.37 -4.67
CA LEU A 523 -25.21 -30.01 -5.17
C LEU A 523 -23.83 -29.39 -5.46
N CYS A 524 -23.62 -29.04 -6.71
CA CYS A 524 -22.38 -28.46 -7.19
C CYS A 524 -22.58 -27.52 -8.38
N ASP A 525 -21.65 -26.59 -8.57
CA ASP A 525 -21.52 -25.68 -9.70
C ASP A 525 -20.21 -25.94 -10.45
N LEU A 526 -20.08 -25.30 -11.60
CA LEU A 526 -18.84 -25.24 -12.36
C LEU A 526 -18.22 -23.86 -12.23
N LEU A 527 -16.89 -23.84 -12.12
CA LEU A 527 -16.09 -22.64 -12.22
C LEU A 527 -15.01 -22.80 -13.31
N PRO A 528 -14.90 -21.89 -14.28
CA PRO A 528 -15.86 -20.80 -14.52
C PRO A 528 -17.24 -21.35 -14.93
N ILE A 529 -18.26 -20.50 -14.92
CA ILE A 529 -19.59 -20.89 -15.42
C ILE A 529 -19.45 -21.12 -16.95
N PRO A 530 -19.86 -22.26 -17.51
CA PRO A 530 -19.74 -22.49 -18.94
C PRO A 530 -20.56 -21.50 -19.77
N ARG A 531 -20.07 -21.17 -20.97
CA ARG A 531 -20.81 -20.40 -21.97
C ARG A 531 -22.14 -21.09 -22.30
N ARG A 532 -23.21 -20.30 -22.33
CA ARG A 532 -24.56 -20.73 -22.73
C ARG A 532 -24.70 -20.87 -24.23
#